data_AF-A0A0K9YLV3-F1
#
_entry.id   AF-A0A0K9YLV3-F1
#
_cell.length_a   1.000
_cell.length_b   1.000
_cell.length_c   1.000
_cell.angle_alpha   90.00
_cell.angle_beta   90.00
_cell.angle_gamma   90.00
#
_symmetry.space_group_name_H-M   'P 1'
#
loop_
_entity.id
_entity.type
_entity.pdbx_description
1 polymer ?
#
loop_
_entity_poly.entity_id
_entity_poly.type
_entity_poly.pdbx_seq_one_letter_code
_entity_poly.pdbx_strand_id
1 'polypeptide(L)' 'MLQRLWIWLIFLYSKGGEEKMVTVCVSLIINGRRTFNQIPVNLQDDVKADLKAMGLGTDGKPLV' A
#
# COMPACT_ATOMS: atom_id res chain seq x y z
N MET A 1 -14.18 29.75 14.14
CA MET A 1 -14.43 29.12 12.81
C MET A 1 -13.17 28.49 12.19
N LEU A 2 -11.98 29.09 12.30
CA LEU A 2 -10.72 28.50 11.81
C LEU A 2 -10.35 27.14 12.44
N GLN A 3 -10.61 26.95 13.73
CA GLN A 3 -10.14 25.75 14.47
C GLN A 3 -10.73 24.43 13.94
N ARG A 4 -11.96 24.45 13.41
CA ARG A 4 -12.58 23.29 12.74
C ARG A 4 -11.93 22.94 11.41
N LEU A 5 -11.39 23.94 10.72
CA LEU A 5 -10.77 23.81 9.40
C LEU A 5 -9.39 23.16 9.51
N TRP A 6 -8.63 23.47 10.57
CA TRP A 6 -7.36 22.83 10.90
C TRP A 6 -7.52 21.35 11.27
N ILE A 7 -8.51 21.01 12.09
CA ILE A 7 -8.80 19.62 12.47
C ILE A 7 -9.20 18.79 11.23
N TRP A 8 -9.95 19.40 10.31
CA TRP A 8 -10.35 18.75 9.06
C TRP A 8 -9.16 18.52 8.10
N LEU A 9 -8.23 19.48 8.00
CA LEU A 9 -7.01 19.34 7.22
C LEU A 9 -6.07 18.25 7.78
N ILE A 10 -5.94 18.17 9.11
CA ILE A 10 -5.14 17.11 9.77
C ILE A 10 -5.76 15.73 9.51
N PHE A 11 -7.10 15.63 9.52
CA PHE A 11 -7.80 14.38 9.22
C PHE A 11 -7.60 13.94 7.76
N LEU A 12 -7.62 14.88 6.81
CA LEU A 12 -7.33 14.61 5.40
C LEU A 12 -5.88 14.20 5.17
N TYR A 13 -4.93 14.84 5.85
CA TYR A 13 -3.51 14.51 5.75
C TYR A 13 -3.19 13.12 6.35
N SER A 14 -3.88 12.73 7.43
CA SER A 14 -3.58 11.49 8.14
C SER A 14 -4.13 10.22 7.48
N LYS A 15 -5.04 10.32 6.50
CA LYS A 15 -5.75 9.15 5.95
C LYS A 15 -5.33 8.70 4.55
N GLY A 16 -4.49 9.44 3.84
CA GLY A 16 -4.35 9.26 2.38
C GLY A 16 -3.03 8.66 1.87
N GLY A 17 -1.97 8.62 2.68
CA GLY A 17 -0.62 8.34 2.17
C GLY A 17 -0.28 6.85 2.04
N GLU A 18 -0.62 6.07 3.06
CA GLU A 18 -0.10 4.70 3.22
C GLU A 18 -0.83 3.70 2.33
N GLU A 19 -2.17 3.69 2.31
CA GLU A 19 -2.95 2.81 1.43
C GLU A 19 -2.60 3.03 -0.05
N LYS A 20 -2.43 4.29 -0.48
CA LYS A 20 -2.03 4.61 -1.85
C LYS A 20 -0.67 4.00 -2.21
N MET A 21 0.26 3.96 -1.26
CA MET A 21 1.60 3.39 -1.47
C MET A 21 1.59 1.86 -1.50
N VAL A 22 0.74 1.20 -0.71
CA VAL A 22 0.56 -0.26 -0.76
C VAL A 22 0.08 -0.68 -2.15
N THR A 23 -0.99 -0.07 -2.67
CA THR A 23 -1.52 -0.39 -4.00
C THR A 23 -0.49 -0.16 -5.10
N VAL A 24 0.29 0.91 -5.03
CA VAL A 24 1.38 1.17 -5.99
C VAL A 24 2.43 0.06 -5.89
N CYS A 25 2.86 -0.32 -4.70
CA CYS A 25 3.84 -1.39 -4.50
C CYS A 25 3.34 -2.74 -5.03
N VAL A 26 2.08 -3.08 -4.80
CA VAL A 26 1.44 -4.29 -5.35
C VAL A 26 1.45 -4.25 -6.87
N SER A 27 1.03 -3.15 -7.50
CA SER A 27 1.03 -3.03 -8.96
C SER A 27 2.44 -3.14 -9.58
N LEU A 28 3.47 -2.62 -8.89
CA LEU A 28 4.86 -2.74 -9.31
C LEU A 28 5.41 -4.16 -9.21
N ILE A 29 4.97 -4.93 -8.19
CA ILE A 29 5.29 -6.35 -8.05
C ILE A 29 4.63 -7.14 -9.19
N ILE A 30 3.34 -6.92 -9.44
CA ILE A 30 2.60 -7.59 -10.52
C ILE A 30 3.23 -7.30 -11.89
N ASN A 31 3.70 -6.07 -12.11
CA ASN A 31 4.40 -5.70 -13.35
C ASN A 31 5.83 -6.26 -13.44
N GLY A 32 6.37 -6.86 -12.36
CA GLY A 32 7.74 -7.36 -12.30
C GLY A 32 8.82 -6.27 -12.25
N ARG A 33 8.42 -5.02 -11.98
CA ARG A 33 9.36 -3.87 -11.87
C ARG A 33 10.02 -3.77 -10.50
N ARG A 34 9.44 -4.41 -9.49
CA ARG A 34 9.93 -4.40 -8.10
C ARG A 34 9.76 -5.77 -7.48
N THR A 35 10.70 -6.19 -6.64
CA THR A 35 10.56 -7.40 -5.82
C THR A 35 10.06 -7.05 -4.42
N PHE A 36 9.40 -8.00 -3.76
CA PHE A 36 8.88 -7.80 -2.39
C PHE A 36 9.96 -7.32 -1.40
N ASN A 37 11.20 -7.79 -1.55
CA ASN A 37 12.33 -7.40 -0.69
C ASN A 37 12.76 -5.93 -0.88
N GLN A 38 12.37 -5.28 -1.98
CA GLN A 38 12.65 -3.87 -2.25
C GLN A 38 11.57 -2.94 -1.66
N ILE A 39 10.54 -3.49 -1.00
CA ILE A 39 9.48 -2.72 -0.36
C ILE A 39 9.92 -2.33 1.06
N PRO A 40 9.66 -1.08 1.47
CA PRO A 40 9.86 -0.66 2.85
C PRO A 40 9.22 -1.61 3.86
N VAL A 41 9.94 -1.98 4.92
CA VAL A 41 9.50 -3.00 5.89
C VAL A 41 8.14 -2.67 6.50
N ASN A 42 7.84 -1.39 6.73
CA ASN A 42 6.57 -0.92 7.25
C ASN A 42 5.36 -1.15 6.33
N LEU A 43 5.57 -1.41 5.03
CA LEU A 43 4.52 -1.68 4.05
C LEU A 43 4.49 -3.14 3.59
N GLN A 44 5.48 -3.96 3.98
CA GLN A 44 5.58 -5.34 3.51
C GLN A 44 4.39 -6.18 3.96
N ASP A 45 3.96 -6.05 5.21
CA ASP A 45 2.84 -6.82 5.75
C ASP A 45 1.53 -6.47 5.02
N ASP A 46 1.28 -5.18 4.81
CA ASP A 46 0.10 -4.71 4.08
C ASP A 46 0.11 -5.13 2.62
N VAL A 47 1.26 -5.00 1.93
CA VAL A 47 1.41 -5.44 0.54
C VAL A 47 1.22 -6.95 0.41
N LYS A 48 1.72 -7.74 1.37
CA LYS A 48 1.54 -9.20 1.38
C LYS A 48 0.09 -9.57 1.61
N ALA A 49 -0.60 -8.86 2.51
CA ALA A 49 -2.03 -9.07 2.76
C ALA A 49 -2.86 -8.77 1.49
N ASP A 50 -2.55 -7.67 0.82
CA ASP A 50 -3.26 -7.23 -0.39
C ASP A 50 -3.02 -8.20 -1.57
N LEU A 51 -1.76 -8.61 -1.81
CA LEU A 51 -1.43 -9.65 -2.80
C LEU A 51 -2.16 -10.96 -2.51
N LYS A 52 -2.17 -11.39 -1.24
CA LYS A 52 -2.87 -12.63 -0.84
C LYS A 52 -4.38 -12.52 -1.02
N ALA A 53 -4.98 -11.36 -0.75
CA ALA A 53 -6.40 -11.10 -0.99
C ALA A 53 -6.76 -11.21 -2.48
N MET A 54 -5.81 -10.91 -3.37
CA MET A 54 -5.92 -11.09 -4.82
C MET A 54 -5.60 -12.51 -5.30
N GLY A 55 -5.24 -13.44 -4.40
CA GLY A 55 -4.80 -14.79 -4.76
C GLY A 55 -3.40 -14.84 -5.37
N LEU A 56 -2.58 -13.82 -5.11
CA LEU A 56 -1.21 -13.70 -5.62
C LEU A 56 -0.18 -13.99 -4.53
N GLY A 57 0.94 -14.55 -4.95
CA GLY A 57 2.16 -14.67 -4.15
C GLY A 57 2.93 -13.36 -4.06
N THR A 58 3.98 -13.34 -3.24
CA THR A 58 4.86 -12.18 -3.06
C THR A 58 5.67 -11.84 -4.33
N ASP A 59 5.69 -12.73 -5.30
CA ASP A 59 6.27 -12.53 -6.63
C ASP A 59 5.26 -11.97 -7.64
N GLY A 60 4.03 -11.67 -7.22
CA GLY A 60 2.97 -11.15 -8.08
C GLY A 60 2.33 -12.19 -8.99
N LYS A 61 2.66 -13.48 -8.81
CA LYS A 61 2.09 -14.59 -9.59
C LYS A 61 0.94 -15.26 -8.85
N PRO A 62 0.01 -15.93 -9.55
CA PRO A 62 -1.04 -16.69 -8.91
C PRO A 62 -0.49 -17.74 -7.93
N LEU A 63 -1.12 -17.86 -6.77
CA LEU A 63 -0.95 -19.00 -5.86
C LEU A 63 -1.67 -20.19 -6.49
N VAL A 64 -1.00 -20.89 -7.40
CA VAL A 64 -1.46 -22.16 -8.00
C VAL A 64 -1.50 -23.24 -6.93
#